data_AF-A0A933TU62-F1
#
_entry.id   AF-A0A933TU62-F1
#
_cell.length_a   1.000
_cell.length_b   1.000
_cell.length_c   1.000
_cell.angle_alpha   90.00
_cell.angle_beta   90.00
_cell.angle_gamma   90.00
#
_symmetry.space_group_name_H-M   'P 1'
#
loop_
_entity.id
_entity.type
_entity.pdbx_description
1 polymer ?
#
loop_
_entity_poly.entity_id
_entity_poly.type
_entity_poly.pdbx_seq_one_letter_code
_entity_poly.pdbx_strand_id
1 'polypeptide(L)'
;MQSGPREIVTPFRPIPLEVPEGMKPNEFFNSTENLNDLVHNNGLLQNPEGLLLYRKALGHSNEFDASVIYNTSRAILDPLGRPVRRTQVPEAVKNVWNRMNQIIFEYMLEQYPDPEKHLVLAGEASLDATWPLTSPGVPSIRMLHNHFIVFDKAALRDAPIADASNPNLTDGGQHSLFQQYMRDVYRAFFDELDLEILRPCTPGSCKIAITGYPQGLPSWEVAGGADSLKEVRFWKEYDILLKGFIDFYRTFFTQVSTRNAALPRDIHFPELVEAKLQFNNDFLKSAKMVRDRCIKDAKYANSIRWQPAFKQLIYRNDAGKLIVTISQNSIGNAITELLGVVVNRRPDADAYGQAEPALIARLLEVRRRLVEADLGEAIATPFWGKD
;
A
#
# COMPACT_ATOMS: atom_id res chain seq x y z
N MET A 1 28.85 4.42 1.17
CA MET A 1 27.91 4.13 0.07
C MET A 1 27.00 5.34 -0.13
N GLN A 2 26.74 5.75 -1.36
CA GLN A 2 25.82 6.87 -1.62
C GLN A 2 24.37 6.41 -1.36
N SER A 3 23.67 7.04 -0.44
CA SER A 3 22.23 6.83 -0.21
C SER A 3 21.42 7.40 -1.37
N GLY A 4 20.40 6.67 -1.83
CA GLY A 4 19.48 7.14 -2.87
C GLY A 4 18.51 6.05 -3.31
N PRO A 5 17.35 6.41 -3.88
CA PRO A 5 16.36 5.45 -4.34
C PRO A 5 17.00 4.48 -5.34
N ARG A 6 16.55 3.23 -5.37
CA ARG A 6 17.16 2.15 -6.16
C ARG A 6 16.22 1.70 -7.26
N GLU A 7 16.74 1.58 -8.47
CA GLU A 7 16.02 0.94 -9.57
C GLU A 7 16.50 -0.50 -9.74
N ILE A 8 15.63 -1.45 -9.42
CA ILE A 8 15.91 -2.88 -9.61
C ILE A 8 15.23 -3.40 -10.86
N VAL A 9 15.82 -4.42 -11.47
CA VAL A 9 15.15 -5.23 -12.50
C VAL A 9 14.60 -6.49 -11.86
N THR A 10 13.31 -6.74 -12.05
CA THR A 10 12.66 -7.96 -11.57
C THR A 10 12.13 -8.75 -12.77
N PRO A 11 12.72 -9.92 -13.06
CA PRO A 11 12.24 -10.76 -14.15
C PRO A 11 10.90 -11.39 -13.76
N PHE A 12 9.98 -11.52 -14.73
CA PHE A 12 8.70 -12.17 -14.55
C PHE A 12 8.37 -13.11 -15.71
N ARG A 13 7.50 -14.10 -15.45
CA ARG A 13 6.88 -14.91 -16.49
C ARG A 13 5.65 -14.17 -17.07
N PRO A 14 5.56 -13.95 -18.38
CA PRO A 14 4.38 -13.34 -19.01
C PRO A 14 3.08 -14.05 -18.60
N ILE A 15 2.04 -13.27 -18.32
CA ILE A 15 0.72 -13.80 -18.02
C ILE A 15 0.11 -14.32 -19.33
N PRO A 16 -0.38 -15.57 -19.38
CA PRO A 16 -0.91 -16.18 -20.61
C PRO A 16 -2.35 -15.73 -20.91
N LEU A 17 -2.65 -14.44 -20.71
CA LEU A 17 -3.95 -13.85 -21.00
C LEU A 17 -3.84 -12.86 -22.16
N GLU A 18 -4.71 -13.02 -23.16
CA GLU A 18 -4.89 -12.05 -24.22
C GLU A 18 -5.93 -11.01 -23.78
N VAL A 19 -5.58 -9.74 -23.91
CA VAL A 19 -6.55 -8.66 -23.68
C VAL A 19 -7.51 -8.64 -24.87
N PRO A 20 -8.84 -8.78 -24.65
CA PRO A 20 -9.81 -8.79 -25.74
C PRO A 20 -9.72 -7.55 -26.63
N GLU A 21 -10.04 -7.71 -27.92
CA GLU A 21 -10.05 -6.60 -28.87
C GLU A 21 -10.95 -5.45 -28.39
N GLY A 22 -10.43 -4.23 -28.44
CA GLY A 22 -11.13 -3.02 -28.01
C GLY A 22 -11.08 -2.73 -26.50
N MET A 23 -10.47 -3.60 -25.70
CA MET A 23 -10.29 -3.39 -24.26
C MET A 23 -8.89 -2.87 -23.93
N LYS A 24 -8.77 -1.94 -22.97
CA LYS A 24 -7.45 -1.56 -22.45
C LYS A 24 -6.98 -2.57 -21.39
N PRO A 25 -5.67 -2.83 -21.25
CA PRO A 25 -5.16 -3.79 -20.28
C PRO A 25 -5.65 -3.56 -18.84
N ASN A 26 -5.66 -2.30 -18.37
CA ASN A 26 -6.14 -1.98 -17.02
C ASN A 26 -7.63 -2.28 -16.80
N GLU A 27 -8.45 -2.22 -17.85
CA GLU A 27 -9.86 -2.59 -17.74
C GLU A 27 -9.97 -4.11 -17.60
N PHE A 28 -9.21 -4.85 -18.42
CA PHE A 28 -9.19 -6.31 -18.41
C PHE A 28 -8.70 -6.88 -17.08
N PHE A 29 -7.60 -6.34 -16.53
CA PHE A 29 -7.05 -6.83 -15.25
C PHE A 29 -7.96 -6.55 -14.03
N ASN A 30 -8.95 -5.67 -14.15
CA ASN A 30 -9.98 -5.46 -13.13
C ASN A 30 -11.25 -6.32 -13.32
N SER A 31 -11.30 -7.11 -14.39
CA SER A 31 -12.44 -7.97 -14.70
C SER A 31 -12.50 -9.22 -13.79
N THR A 32 -13.68 -9.83 -13.77
CA THR A 32 -13.87 -11.13 -13.13
C THR A 32 -13.07 -12.24 -13.81
N GLU A 33 -12.80 -12.11 -15.12
CA GLU A 33 -11.99 -13.07 -15.88
C GLU A 33 -10.55 -13.13 -15.38
N ASN A 34 -9.89 -11.98 -15.23
CA ASN A 34 -8.54 -11.92 -14.67
C ASN A 34 -8.49 -12.44 -13.23
N LEU A 35 -9.51 -12.18 -12.40
CA LEU A 35 -9.52 -12.71 -11.03
C LEU A 35 -9.77 -14.20 -10.97
N ASN A 36 -10.53 -14.75 -11.92
CA ASN A 36 -10.63 -16.20 -12.08
C ASN A 36 -9.27 -16.78 -12.48
N ASP A 37 -8.57 -16.20 -13.45
CA ASP A 37 -7.21 -16.61 -13.81
C ASP A 37 -6.26 -16.58 -12.60
N LEU A 38 -6.31 -15.49 -11.82
CA LEU A 38 -5.51 -15.33 -10.62
C LEU A 38 -5.72 -16.47 -9.62
N VAL A 39 -6.98 -16.89 -9.40
CA VAL A 39 -7.30 -18.03 -8.53
C VAL A 39 -6.69 -19.32 -9.09
N HIS A 40 -6.87 -19.62 -10.38
CA HIS A 40 -6.49 -20.91 -10.97
C HIS A 40 -4.98 -21.06 -11.24
N ASN A 41 -4.28 -19.97 -11.53
CA ASN A 41 -2.87 -19.99 -11.92
C ASN A 41 -1.92 -19.49 -10.83
N ASN A 42 -2.42 -18.69 -9.88
CA ASN A 42 -1.60 -18.03 -8.88
C ASN A 42 -2.16 -18.16 -7.45
N GLY A 43 -3.34 -18.76 -7.28
CA GLY A 43 -4.01 -18.87 -5.99
C GLY A 43 -3.28 -19.82 -5.05
N LEU A 44 -3.13 -19.38 -3.82
CA LEU A 44 -2.53 -20.16 -2.73
C LEU A 44 -3.60 -20.58 -1.73
N LEU A 45 -4.48 -19.66 -1.33
CA LEU A 45 -5.54 -19.90 -0.34
C LEU A 45 -6.74 -18.98 -0.58
N GLN A 46 -7.93 -19.50 -0.33
CA GLN A 46 -9.18 -18.72 -0.31
C GLN A 46 -9.97 -18.98 0.97
N ASN A 47 -10.87 -18.08 1.34
CA ASN A 47 -11.77 -18.28 2.47
C ASN A 47 -13.20 -17.75 2.22
N PRO A 48 -14.17 -18.11 3.09
CA PRO A 48 -15.56 -17.69 2.97
C PRO A 48 -15.77 -16.17 3.01
N GLU A 49 -14.87 -15.43 3.65
CA GLU A 49 -14.86 -13.96 3.69
C GLU A 49 -14.46 -13.33 2.35
N GLY A 50 -14.11 -14.13 1.35
CA GLY A 50 -13.73 -13.65 0.02
C GLY A 50 -12.30 -13.12 -0.06
N LEU A 51 -11.43 -13.45 0.90
CA LEU A 51 -10.01 -13.13 0.82
C LEU A 51 -9.29 -14.22 0.02
N LEU A 52 -8.46 -13.78 -0.93
CA LEU A 52 -7.63 -14.64 -1.77
C LEU A 52 -6.17 -14.29 -1.53
N LEU A 53 -5.39 -15.23 -1.00
CA LEU A 53 -3.93 -15.19 -1.03
C LEU A 53 -3.45 -15.73 -2.38
N TYR A 54 -2.59 -14.97 -3.06
CA TYR A 54 -2.03 -15.36 -4.35
C TYR A 54 -0.57 -14.91 -4.50
N ARG A 55 0.17 -15.66 -5.32
CA ARG A 55 1.51 -15.29 -5.78
C ARG A 55 1.42 -14.16 -6.80
N LYS A 56 2.27 -13.12 -6.68
CA LYS A 56 2.38 -12.11 -7.75
C LYS A 56 3.22 -12.63 -8.92
N ALA A 57 2.56 -12.96 -10.03
CA ALA A 57 3.25 -13.26 -11.29
C ALA A 57 4.05 -12.04 -11.78
N LEU A 58 3.46 -10.85 -11.74
CA LEU A 58 4.12 -9.56 -12.00
C LEU A 58 4.65 -8.97 -10.67
N GLY A 59 5.61 -9.68 -10.08
CA GLY A 59 6.18 -9.34 -8.78
C GLY A 59 6.97 -8.03 -8.74
N HIS A 60 7.18 -7.57 -7.53
CA HIS A 60 8.13 -6.53 -7.12
C HIS A 60 9.47 -7.16 -6.74
N SER A 61 9.44 -8.37 -6.21
CA SER A 61 10.60 -9.13 -5.80
C SER A 61 10.42 -10.61 -6.14
N ASN A 62 11.55 -11.28 -6.39
CA ASN A 62 11.59 -12.74 -6.53
C ASN A 62 12.06 -13.44 -5.24
N GLU A 63 12.42 -12.67 -4.20
CA GLU A 63 12.80 -13.22 -2.89
C GLU A 63 11.56 -13.68 -2.12
N PHE A 64 10.58 -12.78 -1.97
CA PHE A 64 9.25 -13.07 -1.44
C PHE A 64 8.29 -11.99 -1.96
N ASP A 65 7.23 -12.40 -2.66
CA ASP A 65 6.16 -11.49 -3.09
C ASP A 65 4.81 -12.21 -3.25
N ALA A 66 3.85 -11.80 -2.44
CA ALA A 66 2.47 -12.24 -2.52
C ALA A 66 1.50 -11.12 -2.15
N SER A 67 0.22 -11.36 -2.43
CA SER A 67 -0.84 -10.48 -2.01
C SER A 67 -2.05 -11.21 -1.46
N VAL A 68 -2.74 -10.56 -0.54
CA VAL A 68 -4.10 -10.91 -0.13
C VAL A 68 -5.05 -9.86 -0.70
N ILE A 69 -5.99 -10.29 -1.53
CA ILE A 69 -7.01 -9.41 -2.15
C ILE A 69 -8.39 -9.76 -1.61
N TYR A 70 -9.21 -8.76 -1.31
CA TYR A 70 -10.62 -8.96 -1.03
C TYR A 70 -11.40 -9.12 -2.34
N ASN A 71 -11.55 -10.37 -2.79
CA ASN A 71 -12.14 -10.73 -4.06
C ASN A 71 -13.66 -10.62 -4.04
N THR A 72 -14.17 -9.40 -4.22
CA THR A 72 -15.60 -9.12 -4.38
C THR A 72 -16.09 -9.26 -5.82
N SER A 73 -15.28 -9.75 -6.77
CA SER A 73 -15.59 -9.64 -8.21
C SER A 73 -16.83 -10.39 -8.68
N ARG A 74 -17.23 -11.42 -7.93
CA ARG A 74 -18.46 -12.20 -8.19
C ARG A 74 -19.68 -11.67 -7.45
N ALA A 75 -19.48 -10.89 -6.38
CA ALA A 75 -20.55 -10.33 -5.56
C ALA A 75 -20.88 -8.88 -5.91
N ILE A 76 -19.88 -8.11 -6.38
CA ILE A 76 -19.99 -6.72 -6.79
C ILE A 76 -19.54 -6.63 -8.25
N LEU A 77 -20.53 -6.65 -9.14
CA LEU A 77 -20.30 -6.63 -10.59
C LEU A 77 -19.88 -5.25 -11.10
N ASP A 78 -20.30 -4.18 -10.43
CA ASP A 78 -19.81 -2.82 -10.70
C ASP A 78 -18.37 -2.68 -10.18
N PRO A 79 -17.35 -2.56 -11.05
CA PRO A 79 -15.96 -2.44 -10.62
C PRO A 79 -15.68 -1.14 -9.86
N LEU A 80 -16.49 -0.09 -10.04
CA LEU A 80 -16.34 1.19 -9.33
C LEU A 80 -16.99 1.16 -7.94
N GLY A 81 -17.96 0.27 -7.73
CA GLY A 81 -18.62 0.05 -6.44
C GLY A 81 -17.84 -0.86 -5.48
N ARG A 82 -16.70 -1.42 -5.90
CA ARG A 82 -15.90 -2.33 -5.07
C ARG A 82 -15.12 -1.55 -3.99
N PRO A 83 -14.92 -2.15 -2.80
CA PRO A 83 -14.05 -1.57 -1.78
C PRO A 83 -12.63 -1.32 -2.31
N VAL A 84 -12.18 -0.08 -2.15
CA VAL A 84 -10.80 0.35 -2.46
C VAL A 84 -10.04 0.78 -1.22
N ARG A 85 -10.71 0.80 -0.06
CA ARG A 85 -10.14 1.17 1.25
C ARG A 85 -10.56 0.18 2.32
N ARG A 86 -9.67 -0.06 3.28
CA ARG A 86 -9.93 -0.92 4.43
C ARG A 86 -11.14 -0.47 5.25
N THR A 87 -11.39 0.82 5.36
CA THR A 87 -12.57 1.37 6.05
C THR A 87 -13.91 1.01 5.39
N GLN A 88 -13.90 0.49 4.15
CA GLN A 88 -15.08 0.03 3.42
C GLN A 88 -15.28 -1.49 3.54
N VAL A 89 -14.31 -2.20 4.14
CA VAL A 89 -14.35 -3.66 4.31
C VAL A 89 -15.19 -4.00 5.54
N PRO A 90 -16.12 -4.98 5.45
CA PRO A 90 -16.90 -5.42 6.60
C PRO A 90 -16.02 -5.89 7.77
N GLU A 91 -16.48 -5.67 9.00
CA GLU A 91 -15.69 -5.99 10.21
C GLU A 91 -15.27 -7.46 10.28
N ALA A 92 -16.18 -8.38 9.93
CA ALA A 92 -15.87 -9.81 9.89
C ALA A 92 -14.71 -10.14 8.92
N VAL A 93 -14.73 -9.56 7.72
CA VAL A 93 -13.66 -9.72 6.73
C VAL A 93 -12.35 -9.10 7.24
N LYS A 94 -12.41 -7.90 7.85
CA LYS A 94 -11.23 -7.24 8.42
C LYS A 94 -10.57 -8.07 9.53
N ASN A 95 -11.35 -8.76 10.37
CA ASN A 95 -10.82 -9.61 11.42
C ASN A 95 -9.97 -10.75 10.85
N VAL A 96 -10.49 -11.47 9.85
CA VAL A 96 -9.76 -12.54 9.17
C VAL A 96 -8.54 -11.97 8.43
N TRP A 97 -8.70 -10.84 7.75
CA TRP A 97 -7.60 -10.17 7.05
C TRP A 97 -6.47 -9.76 8.00
N ASN A 98 -6.78 -9.20 9.17
CA ASN A 98 -5.78 -8.84 10.18
C ASN A 98 -4.99 -10.07 10.65
N ARG A 99 -5.67 -11.19 10.90
CA ARG A 99 -5.00 -12.45 11.28
C ARG A 99 -4.11 -12.98 10.15
N MET A 100 -4.56 -12.91 8.90
CA MET A 100 -3.72 -13.26 7.75
C MET A 100 -2.49 -12.35 7.65
N ASN A 101 -2.66 -11.03 7.76
CA ASN A 101 -1.56 -10.07 7.74
C ASN A 101 -0.54 -10.36 8.84
N GLN A 102 -1.01 -10.61 10.06
CA GLN A 102 -0.18 -10.97 11.21
C GLN A 102 0.68 -12.20 10.90
N ILE A 103 0.06 -13.33 10.51
CA ILE A 103 0.78 -14.60 10.30
C ILE A 103 1.78 -14.51 9.15
N ILE A 104 1.38 -13.89 8.03
CA ILE A 104 2.26 -13.74 6.87
C ILE A 104 3.46 -12.86 7.22
N PHE A 105 3.24 -11.74 7.92
CA PHE A 105 4.33 -10.83 8.27
C PHE A 105 5.23 -11.42 9.36
N GLU A 106 4.68 -12.14 10.34
CA GLU A 106 5.45 -12.90 11.34
C GLU A 106 6.35 -13.94 10.65
N TYR A 107 5.82 -14.70 9.69
CA TYR A 107 6.62 -15.61 8.87
C TYR A 107 7.77 -14.89 8.15
N MET A 108 7.52 -13.73 7.54
CA MET A 108 8.58 -12.96 6.87
C MET A 108 9.66 -12.52 7.86
N LEU A 109 9.30 -12.10 9.07
CA LEU A 109 10.28 -11.70 10.09
C LEU A 109 11.09 -12.89 10.61
N GLU A 110 10.48 -14.08 10.74
CA GLU A 110 11.15 -15.32 11.11
C GLU A 110 12.15 -15.79 10.05
N GLN A 111 11.74 -15.81 8.78
CA GLN A 111 12.59 -16.29 7.68
C GLN A 111 13.68 -15.29 7.29
N TYR A 112 13.43 -14.01 7.52
CA TYR A 112 14.34 -12.93 7.16
C TYR A 112 14.71 -12.11 8.40
N PRO A 113 15.39 -12.67 9.42
CA PRO A 113 15.56 -12.00 10.72
C PRO A 113 16.55 -10.83 10.66
N ASP A 114 17.51 -10.87 9.73
CA ASP A 114 18.60 -9.91 9.64
C ASP A 114 18.18 -8.64 8.87
N PRO A 115 18.03 -7.47 9.55
CA PRO A 115 17.67 -6.22 8.89
C PRO A 115 18.77 -5.70 7.96
N GLU A 116 20.04 -6.10 8.11
CA GLU A 116 21.12 -5.66 7.21
C GLU A 116 21.10 -6.40 5.87
N LYS A 117 20.50 -7.59 5.84
CA LYS A 117 20.37 -8.42 4.63
C LYS A 117 19.05 -8.22 3.91
N HIS A 118 17.95 -7.96 4.62
CA HIS A 118 16.63 -7.95 4.00
C HIS A 118 15.81 -6.72 4.37
N LEU A 119 15.22 -6.09 3.35
CA LEU A 119 14.16 -5.12 3.52
C LEU A 119 12.81 -5.84 3.48
N VAL A 120 12.07 -5.79 4.58
CA VAL A 120 10.79 -6.47 4.77
C VAL A 120 9.69 -5.42 4.87
N LEU A 121 8.64 -5.55 4.05
CA LEU A 121 7.46 -4.70 4.13
C LEU A 121 6.15 -5.46 3.87
N ALA A 122 5.09 -4.98 4.48
CA ALA A 122 3.73 -5.30 4.12
C ALA A 122 2.89 -4.02 4.09
N GLY A 123 1.80 -4.01 3.33
CA GLY A 123 0.94 -2.84 3.33
C GLY A 123 -0.13 -2.86 2.27
N GLU A 124 -1.01 -1.87 2.35
CA GLU A 124 -2.18 -1.75 1.50
C GLU A 124 -2.02 -0.52 0.61
N ALA A 125 -2.43 -0.65 -0.65
CA ALA A 125 -2.54 0.46 -1.58
C ALA A 125 -4.01 0.70 -1.93
N SER A 126 -4.49 1.92 -1.67
CA SER A 126 -5.81 2.41 -2.02
C SER A 126 -5.70 3.47 -3.10
N LEU A 127 -6.63 3.43 -4.05
CA LEU A 127 -6.74 4.41 -5.12
C LEU A 127 -7.91 5.37 -4.91
N ASP A 128 -7.86 6.50 -5.60
CA ASP A 128 -9.00 7.39 -5.74
C ASP A 128 -10.12 6.64 -6.47
N ALA A 129 -11.27 6.47 -5.81
CA ALA A 129 -12.45 5.74 -6.30
C ALA A 129 -13.13 6.37 -7.53
N THR A 130 -12.83 7.63 -7.83
CA THR A 130 -13.42 8.38 -8.96
C THR A 130 -12.48 8.46 -10.15
N TRP A 131 -11.23 8.01 -10.01
CA TRP A 131 -10.25 8.10 -11.07
C TRP A 131 -10.53 7.09 -12.21
N PRO A 132 -10.41 7.49 -13.50
CA PRO A 132 -10.60 6.58 -14.61
C PRO A 132 -9.58 5.44 -14.61
N LEU A 133 -10.02 4.20 -14.85
CA LEU A 133 -9.16 3.00 -14.87
C LEU A 133 -7.98 3.10 -15.85
N THR A 134 -8.15 3.92 -16.89
CA THR A 134 -7.20 4.05 -18.00
C THR A 134 -6.27 5.25 -17.86
N SER A 135 -6.38 6.00 -16.77
CA SER A 135 -5.48 7.11 -16.52
C SER A 135 -4.06 6.63 -16.13
N PRO A 136 -3.02 7.38 -16.50
CA PRO A 136 -1.65 7.09 -16.06
C PRO A 136 -1.55 7.03 -14.53
N GLY A 137 -0.78 6.07 -14.00
CA GLY A 137 -0.57 5.89 -12.56
C GLY A 137 -1.60 4.99 -11.87
N VAL A 138 -2.65 4.54 -12.58
CA VAL A 138 -3.61 3.58 -12.03
C VAL A 138 -3.03 2.17 -12.16
N PRO A 139 -2.85 1.41 -11.06
CA PRO A 139 -2.36 0.05 -11.12
C PRO A 139 -3.37 -0.88 -11.80
N SER A 140 -2.86 -2.01 -12.28
CA SER A 140 -3.63 -2.99 -13.04
C SER A 140 -4.81 -3.60 -12.26
N ILE A 141 -4.76 -3.63 -10.92
CA ILE A 141 -5.87 -4.08 -10.06
C ILE A 141 -6.21 -2.96 -9.06
N ARG A 142 -7.47 -2.51 -9.09
CA ARG A 142 -8.03 -1.43 -8.26
C ARG A 142 -8.52 -1.90 -6.91
N MET A 143 -8.95 -3.15 -6.83
CA MET A 143 -9.52 -3.71 -5.60
C MET A 143 -8.50 -3.66 -4.48
N LEU A 144 -8.97 -3.38 -3.26
CA LEU A 144 -8.09 -3.33 -2.10
C LEU A 144 -7.34 -4.66 -1.96
N HIS A 145 -6.02 -4.57 -1.88
CA HIS A 145 -5.16 -5.72 -1.64
C HIS A 145 -3.94 -5.31 -0.84
N ASN A 146 -3.46 -6.27 -0.05
CA ASN A 146 -2.27 -6.13 0.76
C ASN A 146 -1.11 -6.78 0.04
N HIS A 147 0.04 -6.14 0.07
CA HIS A 147 1.30 -6.60 -0.49
C HIS A 147 2.17 -7.11 0.64
N PHE A 148 2.90 -8.20 0.40
CA PHE A 148 3.91 -8.74 1.30
C PHE A 148 5.17 -8.96 0.50
N ILE A 149 6.21 -8.18 0.77
CA ILE A 149 7.39 -8.10 -0.09
C ILE A 149 8.65 -8.15 0.75
N VAL A 150 9.62 -8.96 0.32
CA VAL A 150 10.99 -8.94 0.85
C VAL A 150 11.95 -8.62 -0.29
N PHE A 151 12.92 -7.73 -0.04
CA PHE A 151 14.02 -7.48 -0.96
C PHE A 151 15.34 -7.91 -0.32
N ASP A 152 16.22 -8.51 -1.12
CA ASP A 152 17.63 -8.65 -0.80
C ASP A 152 18.32 -7.28 -0.86
N LYS A 153 18.88 -6.85 0.26
CA LYS A 153 19.63 -5.58 0.34
C LYS A 153 20.93 -5.62 -0.44
N ALA A 154 21.54 -6.78 -0.69
CA ALA A 154 22.69 -6.87 -1.59
C ALA A 154 22.29 -6.48 -3.02
N ALA A 155 21.20 -7.04 -3.53
CA ALA A 155 20.64 -6.62 -4.82
C ALA A 155 20.29 -5.13 -4.85
N LEU A 156 19.69 -4.57 -3.79
CA LEU A 156 19.44 -3.12 -3.70
C LEU A 156 20.73 -2.28 -3.65
N ARG A 157 21.82 -2.82 -3.08
CA ARG A 157 23.13 -2.17 -2.99
C ARG A 157 23.79 -2.08 -4.36
N ASP A 158 23.69 -3.16 -5.12
CA ASP A 158 24.30 -3.27 -6.45
C ASP A 158 23.45 -2.59 -7.54
N ALA A 159 22.18 -2.30 -7.24
CA ALA A 159 21.28 -1.60 -8.13
C ALA A 159 21.66 -0.12 -8.34
N PRO A 160 21.50 0.39 -9.58
CA PRO A 160 21.72 1.80 -9.87
C PRO A 160 20.78 2.70 -9.03
N ILE A 161 21.25 3.92 -8.77
CA ILE A 161 20.39 4.95 -8.19
C ILE A 161 19.32 5.29 -9.23
N ALA A 162 18.05 5.21 -8.83
CA ALA A 162 16.92 5.61 -9.65
C ALA A 162 16.94 7.12 -9.90
N ASP A 163 16.40 7.55 -11.04
CA ASP A 163 16.15 8.97 -11.33
C ASP A 163 15.30 9.59 -10.21
N ALA A 164 15.81 10.64 -9.56
CA ALA A 164 15.11 11.36 -8.50
C ALA A 164 13.81 12.02 -8.99
N SER A 165 13.68 12.27 -10.30
CA SER A 165 12.48 12.80 -10.94
C SER A 165 11.49 11.72 -11.38
N ASN A 166 11.79 10.44 -11.11
CA ASN A 166 10.92 9.34 -11.49
C ASN A 166 9.51 9.54 -10.88
N PRO A 167 8.44 9.55 -11.70
CA PRO A 167 7.08 9.81 -11.24
C PRO A 167 6.61 8.82 -10.16
N ASN A 168 7.20 7.63 -10.11
CA ASN A 168 6.94 6.63 -9.09
C ASN A 168 7.44 7.06 -7.70
N LEU A 169 8.45 7.92 -7.58
CA LEU A 169 8.97 8.37 -6.28
C LEU A 169 8.20 9.55 -5.66
N THR A 170 7.08 9.96 -6.26
CA THR A 170 6.27 11.10 -5.82
C THR A 170 5.59 10.87 -4.46
N ASP A 171 5.40 9.61 -4.07
CA ASP A 171 4.73 9.22 -2.82
C ASP A 171 5.64 9.29 -1.60
N GLY A 172 6.96 9.43 -1.80
CA GLY A 172 7.97 9.44 -0.73
C GLY A 172 7.99 10.70 0.15
N GLY A 173 7.00 11.58 0.05
CA GLY A 173 6.80 12.77 0.90
C GLY A 173 7.60 14.02 0.51
N GLN A 174 8.72 13.86 -0.19
CA GLN A 174 9.60 14.97 -0.63
C GLN A 174 8.97 15.97 -1.63
N HIS A 175 7.86 15.59 -2.27
CA HIS A 175 7.12 16.43 -3.22
C HIS A 175 5.65 16.61 -2.83
N SER A 176 5.26 16.20 -1.61
CA SER A 176 3.86 16.29 -1.22
C SER A 176 3.49 17.72 -0.81
N LEU A 177 2.30 18.14 -1.24
CA LEU A 177 1.69 19.39 -0.81
C LEU A 177 1.61 19.51 0.72
N PHE A 178 1.29 18.40 1.38
CA PHE A 178 1.09 18.38 2.84
C PHE A 178 2.41 18.59 3.56
N GLN A 179 3.49 17.94 3.11
CA GLN A 179 4.80 18.11 3.72
C GLN A 179 5.38 19.50 3.48
N GLN A 180 5.13 20.10 2.31
CA GLN A 180 5.68 21.41 1.98
C GLN A 180 4.98 22.56 2.72
N TYR A 181 3.64 22.51 2.86
CA TYR A 181 2.86 23.65 3.34
C TYR A 181 2.09 23.40 4.64
N MET A 182 1.89 22.14 5.02
CA MET A 182 1.01 21.77 6.14
C MET A 182 1.65 20.75 7.07
N ARG A 183 2.98 20.60 7.07
CA ARG A 183 3.68 19.59 7.88
C ARG A 183 3.30 19.66 9.35
N ASP A 184 3.32 20.86 9.91
CA ASP A 184 3.13 21.06 11.35
C ASP A 184 1.64 20.93 11.71
N VAL A 185 0.73 21.37 10.83
CA VAL A 185 -0.73 21.13 10.97
C VAL A 185 -1.05 19.64 10.92
N TYR A 186 -0.45 18.93 9.96
CA TYR A 186 -0.64 17.49 9.78
C TYR A 186 -0.15 16.74 11.02
N ARG A 187 1.05 17.03 11.53
CA ARG A 187 1.56 16.43 12.77
C ARG A 187 0.64 16.70 13.96
N ALA A 188 0.28 17.97 14.17
CA ALA A 188 -0.58 18.36 15.29
C ALA A 188 -1.98 17.72 15.23
N PHE A 189 -2.48 17.36 14.05
CA PHE A 189 -3.73 16.59 13.91
C PHE A 189 -3.54 15.14 14.34
N PHE A 190 -2.46 14.48 13.90
CA PHE A 190 -2.20 13.08 14.21
C PHE A 190 -1.74 12.85 15.66
N ASP A 191 -1.12 13.84 16.29
CA ASP A 191 -0.68 13.78 17.69
C ASP A 191 -1.85 13.67 18.69
N GLU A 192 -3.08 14.03 18.27
CA GLU A 192 -4.30 13.93 19.09
C GLU A 192 -5.06 12.61 18.87
N LEU A 193 -4.60 11.76 17.95
CA LEU A 193 -5.20 10.44 17.77
C LEU A 193 -4.83 9.56 18.97
N ASP A 194 -5.81 8.79 19.46
CA ASP A 194 -5.60 7.85 20.56
C ASP A 194 -4.76 6.64 20.10
N LEU A 195 -3.44 6.74 20.23
CA LEU A 195 -2.47 5.73 19.83
C LEU A 195 -1.59 5.36 21.04
N GLU A 196 -1.61 4.09 21.43
CA GLU A 196 -0.86 3.54 22.56
C GLU A 196 0.35 2.72 22.09
N ILE A 197 0.15 1.90 21.05
CA ILE A 197 1.17 1.02 20.45
C ILE A 197 1.96 1.77 19.38
N LEU A 198 1.29 2.54 18.51
CA LEU A 198 1.91 3.29 17.41
C LEU A 198 2.42 4.64 17.90
N ARG A 199 3.72 4.72 18.18
CA ARG A 199 4.36 5.93 18.72
C ARG A 199 5.05 6.74 17.63
N PRO A 200 4.89 8.06 17.56
CA PRO A 200 5.58 8.87 16.57
C PRO A 200 7.10 8.61 16.55
N CYS A 201 7.64 8.34 15.36
CA CYS A 201 9.07 8.19 15.14
C CYS A 201 9.83 9.48 15.55
N THR A 202 11.06 9.31 16.05
CA THR A 202 12.03 10.41 16.09
C THR A 202 12.46 10.82 14.66
N PRO A 203 12.72 12.10 14.38
CA PRO A 203 13.19 12.52 13.06
C PRO A 203 14.42 11.74 12.59
N GLY A 204 14.31 11.11 11.42
CA GLY A 204 15.39 10.34 10.80
C GLY A 204 15.44 8.85 11.14
N SER A 205 14.75 8.38 12.19
CA SER A 205 14.82 6.96 12.62
C SER A 205 14.08 5.98 11.72
N CYS A 206 13.22 6.49 10.82
CA CYS A 206 12.40 5.65 9.96
C CYS A 206 13.06 5.40 8.59
N LYS A 207 14.09 6.16 8.21
CA LYS A 207 14.73 6.02 6.90
C LYS A 207 15.49 4.70 6.80
N ILE A 208 15.35 4.02 5.67
CA ILE A 208 16.25 2.95 5.26
C ILE A 208 17.51 3.60 4.70
N ALA A 209 18.67 3.31 5.30
CA ALA A 209 19.95 3.95 5.01
C ALA A 209 20.38 3.83 3.54
N ILE A 210 20.04 2.72 2.89
CA ILE A 210 20.42 2.46 1.50
C ILE A 210 19.67 3.33 0.50
N THR A 211 18.38 3.60 0.76
CA THR A 211 17.49 4.35 -0.13
C THR A 211 17.34 5.81 0.29
N GLY A 212 17.42 6.07 1.60
CA GLY A 212 17.11 7.35 2.23
C GLY A 212 15.62 7.60 2.43
N TYR A 213 14.75 6.59 2.25
CA TYR A 213 13.29 6.67 2.31
C TYR A 213 12.71 5.89 3.49
N PRO A 214 11.51 6.23 3.99
CA PRO A 214 10.64 7.33 3.55
C PRO A 214 11.17 8.72 3.95
N GLN A 215 10.80 9.77 3.21
CA GLN A 215 11.26 11.14 3.46
C GLN A 215 10.12 12.06 3.87
N GLY A 216 10.12 12.51 5.13
CA GLY A 216 9.14 13.49 5.59
C GLY A 216 7.71 12.96 5.70
N LEU A 217 7.47 11.68 5.39
CA LEU A 217 6.21 11.03 5.70
C LEU A 217 6.05 10.88 7.23
N PRO A 218 4.83 11.05 7.74
CA PRO A 218 4.53 10.68 9.12
C PRO A 218 4.80 9.17 9.28
N SER A 219 5.39 8.81 10.41
CA SER A 219 5.78 7.44 10.68
C SER A 219 5.67 7.18 12.18
N TRP A 220 5.27 5.97 12.53
CA TRP A 220 5.08 5.53 13.90
C TRP A 220 5.84 4.23 14.14
N GLU A 221 6.68 4.20 15.15
CA GLU A 221 7.31 2.98 15.64
C GLU A 221 6.26 2.12 16.35
N VAL A 222 6.24 0.82 16.05
CA VAL A 222 5.40 -0.16 16.75
C VAL A 222 6.07 -0.52 18.06
N ALA A 223 5.58 0.02 19.17
CA ALA A 223 6.02 -0.39 20.50
C ALA A 223 5.74 -1.90 20.68
N GLY A 224 6.68 -2.64 21.27
CA GLY A 224 6.58 -4.10 21.38
C GLY A 224 6.98 -4.87 20.11
N GLY A 225 7.25 -4.19 19.00
CA GLY A 225 7.77 -4.81 17.77
C GLY A 225 6.80 -5.84 17.19
N ALA A 226 7.32 -7.01 16.81
CA ALA A 226 6.55 -8.06 16.15
C ALA A 226 5.45 -8.66 17.05
N ASP A 227 5.67 -8.71 18.37
CA ASP A 227 4.69 -9.29 19.30
C ASP A 227 3.39 -8.48 19.34
N SER A 228 3.47 -7.15 19.19
CA SER A 228 2.28 -6.30 19.17
C SER A 228 1.40 -6.48 17.94
N LEU A 229 1.88 -7.14 16.88
CA LEU A 229 1.03 -7.52 15.74
C LEU A 229 -0.04 -8.56 16.14
N LYS A 230 0.17 -9.28 17.24
CA LYS A 230 -0.78 -10.24 17.84
C LYS A 230 -1.88 -9.53 18.64
N GLU A 231 -1.71 -8.26 18.95
CA GLU A 231 -2.65 -7.48 19.74
C GLU A 231 -3.72 -6.85 18.85
N VAL A 232 -5.00 -7.02 19.24
CA VAL A 232 -6.13 -6.40 18.54
C VAL A 232 -6.00 -4.86 18.54
N ARG A 233 -5.40 -4.28 19.59
CA ARG A 233 -5.19 -2.83 19.69
C ARG A 233 -4.32 -2.30 18.54
N PHE A 234 -3.27 -3.02 18.14
CA PHE A 234 -2.41 -2.60 17.02
C PHE A 234 -3.23 -2.40 15.74
N TRP A 235 -4.08 -3.37 15.40
CA TRP A 235 -4.90 -3.28 14.19
C TRP A 235 -5.99 -2.21 14.28
N LYS A 236 -6.52 -1.92 15.48
CA LYS A 236 -7.41 -0.78 15.71
C LYS A 236 -6.68 0.54 15.48
N GLU A 237 -5.45 0.68 15.96
CA GLU A 237 -4.63 1.88 15.75
C GLU A 237 -4.21 2.06 14.30
N TYR A 238 -3.89 0.95 13.61
CA TYR A 238 -3.64 0.95 12.18
C TYR A 238 -4.85 1.50 11.39
N ASP A 239 -6.07 1.09 11.76
CA ASP A 239 -7.32 1.64 11.20
C ASP A 239 -7.56 3.12 11.63
N ILE A 240 -7.20 3.51 12.86
CA ILE A 240 -7.32 4.90 13.36
C ILE A 240 -6.46 5.86 12.54
N LEU A 241 -5.21 5.48 12.25
CA LEU A 241 -4.33 6.28 11.38
C LEU A 241 -4.95 6.52 10.00
N LEU A 242 -5.53 5.47 9.40
CA LEU A 242 -6.20 5.58 8.11
C LEU A 242 -7.43 6.49 8.19
N LYS A 243 -8.27 6.33 9.22
CA LYS A 243 -9.46 7.19 9.43
C LYS A 243 -9.04 8.66 9.58
N GLY A 244 -7.99 8.92 10.36
CA GLY A 244 -7.46 10.27 10.55
C GLY A 244 -6.94 10.87 9.24
N PHE A 245 -6.22 10.08 8.45
CA PHE A 245 -5.80 10.48 7.10
C PHE A 245 -6.99 10.82 6.18
N ILE A 246 -8.02 9.97 6.16
CA ILE A 246 -9.22 10.19 5.34
C ILE A 246 -9.91 11.50 5.74
N ASP A 247 -10.08 11.75 7.04
CA ASP A 247 -10.72 12.97 7.53
C ASP A 247 -9.90 14.23 7.21
N PHE A 248 -8.58 14.17 7.41
CA PHE A 248 -7.67 15.27 7.04
C PHE A 248 -7.77 15.56 5.55
N TYR A 249 -7.65 14.53 4.70
CA TYR A 249 -7.67 14.64 3.25
C TYR A 249 -9.01 15.18 2.74
N ARG A 250 -10.13 14.59 3.18
CA ARG A 250 -11.48 15.01 2.76
C ARG A 250 -11.78 16.44 3.22
N THR A 251 -11.39 16.81 4.43
CA THR A 251 -11.54 18.18 4.93
C THR A 251 -10.74 19.16 4.07
N PHE A 252 -9.48 18.81 3.75
CA PHE A 252 -8.63 19.65 2.93
C PHE A 252 -9.23 19.87 1.54
N PHE A 253 -9.57 18.80 0.83
CA PHE A 253 -10.10 18.91 -0.53
C PHE A 253 -11.52 19.48 -0.59
N THR A 254 -12.31 19.38 0.48
CA THR A 254 -13.59 20.09 0.60
C THR A 254 -13.38 21.61 0.70
N GLN A 255 -12.35 22.08 1.40
CA GLN A 255 -11.96 23.50 1.41
C GLN A 255 -11.36 23.96 0.07
N VAL A 256 -10.65 23.07 -0.63
CA VAL A 256 -10.15 23.35 -1.99
C VAL A 256 -11.32 23.47 -2.97
N SER A 257 -12.30 22.58 -2.91
CA SER A 257 -13.44 22.59 -3.85
C SER A 257 -14.40 23.75 -3.61
N THR A 258 -14.63 24.10 -2.34
CA THR A 258 -15.61 25.13 -1.97
C THR A 258 -15.06 25.99 -0.85
N ARG A 259 -15.06 27.31 -1.07
CA ARG A 259 -14.55 28.27 -0.08
C ARG A 259 -15.39 28.23 1.19
N ASN A 260 -14.75 28.07 2.35
CA ASN A 260 -15.38 28.02 3.67
C ASN A 260 -16.47 26.94 3.72
N ALA A 261 -16.19 25.79 3.12
CA ALA A 261 -17.12 24.67 3.12
C ALA A 261 -17.41 24.19 4.55
N ALA A 262 -18.61 23.64 4.75
CA ALA A 262 -18.96 22.96 5.99
C ALA A 262 -18.11 21.69 6.21
N LEU A 263 -18.20 21.10 7.42
CA LEU A 263 -17.61 19.80 7.69
C LEU A 263 -18.10 18.75 6.67
N PRO A 264 -17.20 17.91 6.12
CA PRO A 264 -17.62 16.80 5.28
C PRO A 264 -18.55 15.87 6.07
N ARG A 265 -19.51 15.25 5.36
CA ARG A 265 -20.37 14.22 5.95
C ARG A 265 -19.55 12.97 6.28
N ASP A 266 -19.98 12.22 7.30
CA ASP A 266 -19.42 10.91 7.64
C ASP A 266 -17.90 10.95 7.89
N ILE A 267 -17.43 11.96 8.63
CA ILE A 267 -16.05 12.00 9.17
C ILE A 267 -15.98 11.23 10.49
N HIS A 268 -14.82 10.67 10.77
CA HIS A 268 -14.59 9.82 11.94
C HIS A 268 -14.28 10.62 13.22
N PHE A 269 -13.65 11.78 13.09
CA PHE A 269 -13.18 12.62 14.19
C PHE A 269 -13.68 14.08 14.05
N PRO A 270 -15.01 14.32 14.14
CA PRO A 270 -15.59 15.64 13.85
C PRO A 270 -15.04 16.76 14.75
N GLU A 271 -14.95 16.51 16.05
CA GLU A 271 -14.45 17.49 17.02
C GLU A 271 -12.98 17.85 16.75
N LEU A 272 -12.16 16.85 16.42
CA LEU A 272 -10.75 17.04 16.10
C LEU A 272 -10.57 17.83 14.80
N VAL A 273 -11.35 17.51 13.77
CA VAL A 273 -11.35 18.23 12.49
C VAL A 273 -11.73 19.69 12.67
N GLU A 274 -12.78 19.95 13.44
CA GLU A 274 -13.21 21.33 13.76
C GLU A 274 -12.12 22.08 14.51
N ALA A 275 -11.60 21.50 15.60
CA ALA A 275 -10.62 22.14 16.48
C ALA A 275 -9.26 22.39 15.81
N LYS A 276 -8.76 21.45 14.99
CA LYS A 276 -7.40 21.51 14.43
C LYS A 276 -7.32 21.99 12.99
N LEU A 277 -8.38 21.83 12.19
CA LEU A 277 -8.33 22.09 10.74
C LEU A 277 -9.21 23.27 10.32
N GLN A 278 -10.48 23.34 10.74
CA GLN A 278 -11.43 24.32 10.21
C GLN A 278 -11.09 25.77 10.56
N PHE A 279 -10.44 26.00 11.70
CA PHE A 279 -10.01 27.34 12.13
C PHE A 279 -8.49 27.56 11.96
N ASN A 280 -7.79 26.65 11.29
CA ASN A 280 -6.34 26.74 11.10
C ASN A 280 -6.00 27.57 9.85
N ASN A 281 -5.40 28.74 10.06
CA ASN A 281 -5.07 29.67 8.98
C ASN A 281 -4.07 29.09 7.95
N ASP A 282 -3.10 28.29 8.38
CA ASP A 282 -2.12 27.68 7.47
C ASP A 282 -2.76 26.60 6.60
N PHE A 283 -3.67 25.81 7.18
CA PHE A 283 -4.49 24.84 6.47
C PHE A 283 -5.37 25.52 5.40
N LEU A 284 -6.13 26.54 5.79
CA LEU A 284 -7.03 27.26 4.89
C LEU A 284 -6.28 28.03 3.79
N LYS A 285 -5.12 28.62 4.13
CA LYS A 285 -4.25 29.29 3.15
C LYS A 285 -3.71 28.30 2.12
N SER A 286 -3.31 27.11 2.56
CA SER A 286 -2.85 26.03 1.67
C SER A 286 -3.98 25.55 0.75
N ALA A 287 -5.19 25.36 1.29
CA ALA A 287 -6.36 25.00 0.49
C ALA A 287 -6.70 26.08 -0.56
N LYS A 288 -6.63 27.36 -0.16
CA LYS A 288 -6.80 28.50 -1.08
C LYS A 288 -5.77 28.48 -2.21
N MET A 289 -4.50 28.23 -1.90
CA MET A 289 -3.44 28.18 -2.90
C MET A 289 -3.71 27.13 -3.98
N VAL A 290 -4.11 25.91 -3.57
CA VAL A 290 -4.49 24.84 -4.52
C VAL A 290 -5.72 25.24 -5.33
N ARG A 291 -6.76 25.75 -4.68
CA ARG A 291 -8.00 26.19 -5.34
C ARG A 291 -7.73 27.27 -6.39
N ASP A 292 -6.97 28.30 -6.05
CA ASP A 292 -6.65 29.40 -6.95
C ASP A 292 -5.87 28.93 -8.18
N ARG A 293 -5.02 27.90 -8.03
CA ARG A 293 -4.33 27.27 -9.15
C ARG A 293 -5.27 26.43 -10.01
N CYS A 294 -6.16 25.63 -9.41
CA CYS A 294 -7.17 24.85 -10.15
C CYS A 294 -8.07 25.73 -11.03
N ILE A 295 -8.41 26.94 -10.59
CA ILE A 295 -9.23 27.89 -11.37
C ILE A 295 -8.51 28.36 -12.64
N LYS A 296 -7.17 28.46 -12.61
CA LYS A 296 -6.36 29.07 -13.67
C LYS A 296 -5.64 28.05 -14.57
N ASP A 297 -5.45 26.84 -14.09
CA ASP A 297 -4.66 25.80 -14.75
C ASP A 297 -5.49 24.52 -14.85
N ALA A 298 -6.11 24.32 -16.02
CA ALA A 298 -6.95 23.16 -16.29
C ALA A 298 -6.17 21.83 -16.23
N LYS A 299 -4.88 21.83 -16.61
CA LYS A 299 -4.04 20.62 -16.54
C LYS A 299 -3.75 20.26 -15.10
N TYR A 300 -3.45 21.25 -14.26
CA TYR A 300 -3.29 21.04 -12.83
C TYR A 300 -4.60 20.57 -12.18
N ALA A 301 -5.73 21.21 -12.48
CA ALA A 301 -7.03 20.80 -11.97
C ALA A 301 -7.38 19.35 -12.35
N ASN A 302 -7.08 18.94 -13.59
CA ASN A 302 -7.24 17.57 -14.05
C ASN A 302 -6.20 16.59 -13.46
N SER A 303 -5.14 17.06 -12.82
CA SER A 303 -4.19 16.17 -12.12
C SER A 303 -4.58 15.89 -10.67
N ILE A 304 -5.49 16.69 -10.09
CA ILE A 304 -5.91 16.55 -8.71
C ILE A 304 -6.72 15.26 -8.51
N ARG A 305 -6.31 14.48 -7.51
CA ARG A 305 -7.11 13.41 -6.93
C ARG A 305 -8.03 14.06 -5.90
N TRP A 306 -9.34 13.91 -6.09
CA TRP A 306 -10.33 14.54 -5.21
C TRP A 306 -10.78 13.57 -4.11
N GLN A 307 -10.64 12.26 -4.34
CA GLN A 307 -10.85 11.26 -3.30
C GLN A 307 -9.51 10.76 -2.73
N PRO A 308 -9.49 10.34 -1.45
CA PRO A 308 -8.28 9.83 -0.84
C PRO A 308 -7.68 8.65 -1.62
N ALA A 309 -6.39 8.78 -1.95
CA ALA A 309 -5.52 7.72 -2.46
C ALA A 309 -4.28 7.64 -1.56
N PHE A 310 -3.93 6.44 -1.10
CA PHE A 310 -2.86 6.25 -0.14
C PHE A 310 -2.20 4.88 -0.25
N LYS A 311 -1.00 4.79 0.28
CA LYS A 311 -0.28 3.57 0.60
C LYS A 311 0.01 3.60 2.09
N GLN A 312 -0.43 2.59 2.83
CA GLN A 312 -0.17 2.45 4.26
C GLN A 312 0.64 1.18 4.48
N LEU A 313 1.82 1.30 5.10
CA LEU A 313 2.80 0.22 5.21
C LEU A 313 3.15 -0.07 6.66
N ILE A 314 3.53 -1.32 6.88
CA ILE A 314 4.37 -1.79 7.97
C ILE A 314 5.70 -2.22 7.34
N TYR A 315 6.84 -1.71 7.81
CA TYR A 315 8.14 -2.16 7.33
C TYR A 315 9.15 -2.22 8.47
N ARG A 316 10.21 -3.01 8.29
CA ARG A 316 11.31 -3.08 9.24
C ARG A 316 12.44 -2.13 8.84
N ASN A 317 12.85 -1.24 9.74
CA ASN A 317 13.98 -0.34 9.50
C ASN A 317 15.34 -1.06 9.71
N ASP A 318 16.45 -0.35 9.48
CA ASP A 318 17.80 -0.93 9.63
C ASP A 318 18.13 -1.32 11.07
N ALA A 319 17.51 -0.66 12.06
CA ALA A 319 17.64 -1.01 13.47
C ALA A 319 16.77 -2.21 13.90
N GLY A 320 16.06 -2.85 12.96
CA GLY A 320 15.18 -3.98 13.24
C GLY A 320 13.81 -3.60 13.82
N LYS A 321 13.51 -2.31 13.95
CA LYS A 321 12.24 -1.81 14.48
C LYS A 321 11.15 -1.85 13.40
N LEU A 322 9.92 -2.19 13.81
CA LEU A 322 8.77 -2.11 12.92
C LEU A 322 8.22 -0.69 12.91
N ILE A 323 7.97 -0.18 11.71
CA ILE A 323 7.49 1.17 11.46
C ILE A 323 6.21 1.11 10.63
N VAL A 324 5.19 1.85 11.06
CA VAL A 324 4.00 2.14 10.28
C VAL A 324 4.15 3.50 9.60
N THR A 325 3.79 3.62 8.32
CA THR A 325 3.71 4.91 7.62
C THR A 325 2.52 4.95 6.67
N ILE A 326 2.06 6.16 6.34
CA ILE A 326 1.00 6.39 5.36
C ILE A 326 1.39 7.52 4.41
N SER A 327 1.25 7.29 3.10
CA SER A 327 1.49 8.32 2.09
C SER A 327 0.40 9.40 2.15
N GLN A 328 0.77 10.64 1.85
CA GLN A 328 -0.14 11.78 1.93
C GLN A 328 -1.02 11.99 0.68
N ASN A 329 -0.58 11.51 -0.49
CA ASN A 329 -1.34 11.55 -1.74
C ASN A 329 -0.68 10.60 -2.75
N SER A 330 -1.18 9.37 -2.87
CA SER A 330 -0.52 8.37 -3.71
C SER A 330 -0.83 8.59 -5.20
N ILE A 331 0.24 8.78 -5.99
CA ILE A 331 0.22 8.91 -7.45
C ILE A 331 1.07 7.80 -8.11
N GLY A 332 2.06 7.26 -7.39
CA GLY A 332 2.98 6.26 -7.90
C GLY A 332 2.36 4.86 -8.06
N ASN A 333 2.95 4.03 -8.92
CA ASN A 333 2.37 2.75 -9.35
C ASN A 333 2.57 1.60 -8.36
N ALA A 334 3.66 1.63 -7.58
CA ALA A 334 4.07 0.53 -6.72
C ALA A 334 4.22 0.96 -5.26
N ILE A 335 3.79 0.08 -4.36
CA ILE A 335 3.85 0.33 -2.91
C ILE A 335 5.28 0.52 -2.39
N THR A 336 6.25 -0.06 -3.09
CA THR A 336 7.69 -0.11 -2.80
C THR A 336 8.37 1.25 -2.91
N GLU A 337 7.75 2.18 -3.62
CA GLU A 337 8.26 3.52 -3.88
C GLU A 337 8.33 4.37 -2.60
N LEU A 338 7.46 4.11 -1.61
CA LEU A 338 7.53 4.76 -0.30
C LEU A 338 8.84 4.47 0.43
N LEU A 339 9.47 3.33 0.12
CA LEU A 339 10.75 2.91 0.67
C LEU A 339 11.91 3.14 -0.32
N GLY A 340 11.66 3.88 -1.41
CA GLY A 340 12.68 4.26 -2.39
C GLY A 340 13.13 3.11 -3.28
N VAL A 341 12.28 2.10 -3.51
CA VAL A 341 12.56 1.00 -4.44
C VAL A 341 11.66 1.13 -5.67
N VAL A 342 12.28 1.47 -6.79
CA VAL A 342 11.67 1.53 -8.12
C VAL A 342 11.85 0.17 -8.79
N VAL A 343 10.76 -0.48 -9.13
CA VAL A 343 10.79 -1.81 -9.76
C VAL A 343 10.59 -1.68 -11.27
N ASN A 344 11.59 -2.12 -12.03
CA ASN A 344 11.52 -2.28 -13.47
C ASN A 344 11.26 -3.76 -13.81
N ARG A 345 9.99 -4.10 -14.05
CA ARG A 345 9.59 -5.47 -14.36
C ARG A 345 9.91 -5.79 -15.82
N ARG A 346 10.64 -6.88 -16.07
CA ARG A 346 10.98 -7.32 -17.44
C ARG A 346 10.53 -8.76 -17.71
N PRO A 347 9.91 -9.04 -18.87
CA PRO A 347 9.56 -10.40 -19.24
C PRO A 347 10.84 -11.19 -19.47
N ASP A 348 11.08 -12.19 -18.63
CA ASP A 348 12.24 -13.09 -18.71
C ASP A 348 11.89 -14.38 -17.95
N ALA A 349 11.37 -15.35 -18.70
CA ALA A 349 10.87 -16.60 -18.13
C ALA A 349 11.99 -17.49 -17.58
N ASP A 350 13.18 -17.44 -18.18
CA ASP A 350 14.33 -18.25 -17.77
C ASP A 350 14.91 -17.73 -16.46
N ALA A 351 15.13 -16.42 -16.35
CA ALA A 351 15.61 -15.81 -15.11
C ALA A 351 14.58 -15.95 -13.97
N TYR A 352 13.29 -15.79 -14.27
CA TYR A 352 12.23 -16.03 -13.28
C TYR A 352 12.19 -17.49 -12.84
N GLY A 353 12.30 -18.44 -13.78
CA GLY A 353 12.26 -19.88 -13.49
C GLY A 353 13.38 -20.37 -12.56
N GLN A 354 14.51 -19.64 -12.48
CA GLN A 354 15.57 -19.94 -11.52
C GLN A 354 15.19 -19.58 -10.07
N ALA A 355 14.45 -18.50 -9.87
CA ALA A 355 14.04 -18.03 -8.54
C ALA A 355 12.69 -18.60 -8.08
N GLU A 356 11.81 -18.95 -9.02
CA GLU A 356 10.43 -19.40 -8.78
C GLU A 356 10.34 -20.56 -7.76
N PRO A 357 11.17 -21.63 -7.80
CA PRO A 357 11.02 -22.74 -6.86
C PRO A 357 11.18 -22.34 -5.39
N ALA A 358 12.16 -21.48 -5.08
CA ALA A 358 12.40 -21.00 -3.72
C ALA A 358 11.29 -20.06 -3.24
N LEU A 359 10.83 -19.17 -4.13
CA LEU A 359 9.67 -18.32 -3.87
C LEU A 359 8.41 -19.16 -3.56
N ILE A 360 8.08 -20.14 -4.42
CA ILE A 360 6.91 -21.00 -4.25
C ILE A 360 6.99 -21.80 -2.95
N ALA A 361 8.13 -22.39 -2.62
CA ALA A 361 8.29 -23.15 -1.38
C ALA A 361 7.95 -22.31 -0.14
N ARG A 362 8.39 -21.05 -0.11
CA ARG A 362 8.07 -20.11 0.99
C ARG A 362 6.59 -19.75 1.02
N LEU A 363 5.98 -19.53 -0.14
CA LEU A 363 4.55 -19.20 -0.24
C LEU A 363 3.64 -20.37 0.15
N LEU A 364 4.03 -21.60 -0.16
CA LEU A 364 3.30 -22.82 0.25
C LEU A 364 3.43 -23.07 1.76
N GLU A 365 4.56 -22.74 2.36
CA GLU A 365 4.72 -22.79 3.83
C GLU A 365 3.83 -21.76 4.52
N VAL A 366 3.76 -20.52 4.00
CA VAL A 366 2.80 -19.52 4.49
C VAL A 366 1.36 -20.00 4.35
N ARG A 367 1.01 -20.58 3.20
CA ARG A 367 -0.31 -21.19 2.98
C ARG A 367 -0.61 -22.23 4.06
N ARG A 368 0.33 -23.15 4.35
CA ARG A 368 0.15 -24.19 5.37
C ARG A 368 -0.16 -23.58 6.74
N ARG A 369 0.60 -22.58 7.18
CA ARG A 369 0.36 -21.89 8.46
C ARG A 369 -1.01 -21.22 8.53
N LEU A 370 -1.49 -20.64 7.43
CA LEU A 370 -2.81 -20.03 7.37
C LEU A 370 -3.93 -21.06 7.41
N VAL A 371 -3.76 -22.22 6.76
CA VAL A 371 -4.71 -23.35 6.86
C VAL A 371 -4.76 -23.87 8.30
N GLU A 372 -3.60 -24.07 8.94
CA GLU A 372 -3.53 -24.53 10.34
C GLU A 372 -4.16 -23.54 11.33
N ALA A 373 -4.15 -22.24 11.00
CA ALA A 373 -4.78 -21.19 11.79
C ALA A 373 -6.28 -21.03 11.50
N ASP A 374 -6.89 -21.89 10.69
CA ASP A 374 -8.30 -21.83 10.28
C ASP A 374 -8.65 -20.48 9.62
N LEU A 375 -7.83 -20.07 8.64
CA LEU A 375 -8.01 -18.82 7.89
C LEU A 375 -8.40 -19.02 6.42
N GLY A 376 -8.59 -20.27 6.00
CA GLY A 376 -9.04 -20.63 4.67
C GLY A 376 -8.57 -22.01 4.23
N GLU A 377 -8.88 -22.33 2.97
CA GLU A 377 -8.57 -23.60 2.33
C GLU A 377 -7.50 -23.43 1.25
N ALA A 378 -6.61 -24.42 1.15
CA ALA A 378 -5.58 -24.44 0.12
C ALA A 378 -6.19 -24.54 -1.30
N ILE A 379 -5.64 -23.74 -2.21
CA ILE A 379 -5.94 -23.80 -3.64
C ILE A 379 -4.87 -24.67 -4.32
N ALA A 380 -5.31 -25.65 -5.11
CA ALA A 380 -4.45 -26.35 -6.07
C ALA A 380 -4.48 -25.64 -7.42
N THR A 381 -3.34 -25.65 -8.10
CA THR A 381 -3.15 -25.09 -9.44
C THR A 381 -2.44 -26.13 -10.32
N PRO A 382 -2.25 -25.88 -11.63
CA PRO A 382 -1.40 -26.73 -12.46
C PRO A 382 0.06 -26.84 -11.97
N PHE A 383 0.49 -25.94 -11.07
CA PHE A 383 1.88 -25.82 -10.62
C PHE A 383 2.11 -26.35 -9.20
N TRP A 384 1.07 -26.45 -8.35
CA TRP A 384 1.15 -26.99 -7.00
C TRP A 384 -0.15 -27.67 -6.54
N GLY A 385 -0.01 -28.73 -5.74
CA GLY A 385 -1.14 -29.47 -5.16
C GLY A 385 -1.79 -28.77 -3.96
N LYS A 386 -2.81 -29.41 -3.37
CA LYS A 386 -3.47 -28.92 -2.15
C LYS A 386 -2.63 -29.15 -0.88
N ASP A 387 -1.84 -30.21 -0.88
CA ASP A 387 -1.01 -30.65 0.25
C ASP A 387 0.15 -29.68 0.53
#